data_AF-A0AAJ2UH65-F1
#
_entry.id   AF-A0AAJ2UH65-F1
#
_cell.length_a   1.000
_cell.length_b   1.000
_cell.length_c   1.000
_cell.angle_alpha   90.00
_cell.angle_beta   90.00
_cell.angle_gamma   90.00
#
_symmetry.space_group_name_H-M   'P 1'
#
loop_
_entity.id
_entity.type
_entity.pdbx_description
1 polymer ?
#
loop_
_entity_poly.entity_id
_entity_poly.type
_entity_poly.pdbx_seq_one_letter_code
_entity_poly.pdbx_strand_id
1 'polypeptide(L)'
;MKGVSEVISIVLIVIISIGLIATALMYGYPLIQKTQDRAQLEKVASVFSPELTNSLVKKLEYISNFGGSDSINIGVDGVWEVRSYTENSPYNNSISFSFFSKVTNIRSNQYISLTPGEKCPPEVGLAGAKSPFVVCISGSQVADGFNITYTLFARNLDSEHQAFYTRILTSAPIERSTLKNIRISRENVDTYQEGGKRITVITLRIVV
;
A
#
# COMPACT_ATOMS: atom_id res chain seq x y z
N MET A 1 19.29 -63.45 -24.20
CA MET A 1 19.57 -62.03 -23.87
C MET A 1 18.33 -61.11 -24.10
N LYS A 2 17.09 -61.57 -23.84
CA LYS A 2 15.87 -60.75 -24.06
C LYS A 2 15.49 -59.88 -22.84
N GLY A 3 15.69 -60.37 -21.61
CA GLY A 3 15.31 -59.65 -20.39
C GLY A 3 16.16 -58.40 -20.07
N VAL A 4 17.42 -58.34 -20.53
CA VAL A 4 18.29 -57.16 -20.32
C VAL A 4 17.79 -55.98 -21.18
N SER A 5 17.28 -56.24 -22.38
CA SER A 5 16.72 -55.22 -23.28
C SER A 5 15.43 -54.59 -22.72
N GLU A 6 14.54 -55.40 -22.16
CA GLU A 6 13.30 -54.91 -21.53
C GLU A 6 13.58 -54.03 -20.31
N VAL A 7 14.53 -54.44 -19.46
CA VAL A 7 14.91 -53.66 -18.27
C VAL A 7 15.51 -52.31 -18.67
N ILE A 8 16.39 -52.27 -19.69
CA ILE A 8 16.97 -51.02 -20.18
C ILE A 8 15.88 -50.09 -20.77
N SER A 9 14.94 -50.64 -21.52
CA SER A 9 13.82 -49.87 -22.09
C SER A 9 12.96 -49.22 -21.00
N ILE A 10 12.60 -49.98 -19.96
CA ILE A 10 11.80 -49.46 -18.84
C ILE A 10 12.56 -48.34 -18.11
N VAL A 11 13.85 -48.53 -17.82
CA VAL A 11 14.67 -47.52 -17.15
C VAL A 11 14.76 -46.24 -17.98
N LEU A 12 14.93 -46.37 -19.30
CA LEU A 12 15.01 -45.23 -20.20
C LEU A 12 13.70 -44.43 -20.24
N ILE A 13 12.55 -45.10 -20.26
CA ILE A 13 11.22 -44.45 -20.21
C ILE A 13 11.04 -43.69 -18.89
N VAL A 14 11.47 -44.27 -17.75
CA VAL A 14 11.38 -43.61 -16.45
C VAL A 14 12.24 -42.35 -16.41
N ILE A 15 13.47 -42.40 -16.93
CA ILE A 15 14.37 -41.23 -16.97
C ILE A 15 13.79 -40.11 -17.84
N ILE A 16 13.26 -40.44 -19.02
CA ILE A 16 12.62 -39.46 -19.92
C ILE A 16 11.39 -38.84 -19.24
N SER A 17 10.58 -39.66 -18.55
CA SER A 17 9.39 -39.19 -17.84
C SER A 17 9.74 -38.22 -16.71
N ILE A 18 10.77 -38.54 -15.91
CA ILE A 18 11.27 -37.63 -14.86
C ILE A 18 11.79 -36.32 -15.50
N GLY A 19 12.52 -36.41 -16.62
CA GLY A 19 13.01 -35.24 -17.35
C GLY A 19 11.88 -34.33 -17.86
N LEU A 20 10.79 -34.91 -18.37
CA LEU A 20 9.62 -34.15 -18.82
C LEU A 20 8.88 -33.47 -17.66
N ILE A 21 8.72 -34.17 -16.53
CA ILE A 21 8.10 -33.59 -15.32
C ILE A 21 8.96 -32.45 -14.78
N ALA A 22 10.28 -32.64 -14.72
CA ALA A 22 11.20 -31.61 -14.23
C ALA A 22 11.17 -30.34 -15.10
N THR A 23 11.19 -30.49 -16.43
CA THR A 23 11.09 -29.34 -17.35
C THR A 23 9.72 -28.65 -17.23
N ALA A 24 8.62 -29.40 -17.17
CA ALA A 24 7.28 -28.84 -16.97
C ALA A 24 7.17 -28.03 -15.66
N LEU A 25 7.75 -28.54 -14.56
CA LEU A 25 7.78 -27.81 -13.28
C LEU A 25 8.64 -26.55 -13.36
N MET A 26 9.80 -26.62 -14.02
CA MET A 26 10.72 -25.50 -14.15
C MET A 26 10.11 -24.31 -14.92
N TYR A 27 9.27 -24.57 -15.93
CA TYR A 27 8.58 -23.52 -16.68
C TYR A 27 7.19 -23.17 -16.11
N GLY A 28 6.46 -24.14 -15.57
CA GLY A 28 5.10 -23.92 -15.06
C GLY A 28 5.05 -23.14 -13.76
N TYR A 29 5.96 -23.44 -12.82
CA TYR A 29 6.00 -22.79 -11.51
C TYR A 29 6.20 -21.26 -11.56
N PRO A 30 7.17 -20.70 -12.32
CA PRO A 30 7.35 -19.24 -12.36
C PRO A 30 6.17 -18.50 -13.00
N LEU A 31 5.43 -19.12 -13.92
CA LEU A 31 4.23 -18.52 -14.52
C LEU A 31 3.09 -18.41 -13.50
N ILE A 32 2.91 -19.44 -12.67
CA ILE A 32 1.91 -19.43 -11.60
C ILE A 32 2.26 -18.36 -10.57
N GLN A 33 3.53 -18.27 -10.15
CA GLN A 33 3.99 -17.24 -9.22
C GLN A 33 3.71 -15.83 -9.74
N LYS A 34 4.07 -15.52 -10.99
CA LYS A 34 3.80 -14.19 -11.58
C LYS A 34 2.31 -13.84 -11.60
N THR A 35 1.45 -14.83 -11.81
CA THR A 35 0.00 -14.63 -11.81
C THR A 35 -0.54 -14.35 -10.40
N GLN A 36 -0.03 -15.06 -9.40
CA GLN A 36 -0.37 -14.80 -7.98
C GLN A 36 0.11 -13.42 -7.54
N ASP A 37 1.36 -13.08 -7.84
CA ASP A 37 1.95 -11.78 -7.49
C ASP A 37 1.20 -10.63 -8.17
N ARG A 38 0.75 -10.80 -9.42
CA ARG A 38 -0.10 -9.83 -10.10
C ARG A 38 -1.43 -9.63 -9.39
N ALA A 39 -2.10 -10.71 -8.98
CA ALA A 39 -3.35 -10.63 -8.24
C ALA A 39 -3.16 -9.93 -6.88
N GLN A 40 -2.04 -10.18 -6.20
CA GLN A 40 -1.70 -9.47 -4.96
C GLN A 40 -1.45 -7.98 -5.19
N LEU A 41 -0.71 -7.63 -6.24
CA LEU A 41 -0.46 -6.24 -6.63
C LEU A 41 -1.77 -5.50 -6.94
N GLU A 42 -2.66 -6.10 -7.73
CA GLU A 42 -3.97 -5.52 -8.05
C GLU A 42 -4.85 -5.35 -6.80
N LYS A 43 -4.80 -6.32 -5.87
CA LYS A 43 -5.51 -6.23 -4.60
C LYS A 43 -5.00 -5.07 -3.73
N VAL A 44 -3.69 -4.93 -3.58
CA VAL A 44 -3.10 -3.79 -2.84
C VAL A 44 -3.44 -2.48 -3.53
N ALA A 45 -3.28 -2.40 -4.85
CA ALA A 45 -3.62 -1.20 -5.62
C ALA A 45 -5.09 -0.78 -5.43
N SER A 46 -6.01 -1.73 -5.36
CA SER A 46 -7.43 -1.46 -5.14
C SER A 46 -7.71 -0.83 -3.76
N VAL A 47 -6.96 -1.21 -2.73
CA VAL A 47 -7.09 -0.64 -1.39
C VAL A 47 -6.62 0.81 -1.35
N PHE A 48 -5.64 1.18 -2.17
CA PHE A 48 -5.13 2.56 -2.24
C PHE A 48 -5.76 3.40 -3.36
N SER A 49 -6.64 2.85 -4.19
CA SER A 49 -7.25 3.59 -5.30
C SER A 49 -8.28 4.61 -4.80
N PRO A 50 -8.15 5.91 -5.13
CA PRO A 50 -9.10 6.94 -4.68
C PRO A 50 -10.50 6.80 -5.29
N GLU A 51 -10.63 6.03 -6.37
CA GLU A 51 -11.89 5.85 -7.13
C GLU A 51 -12.82 4.80 -6.51
N LEU A 52 -12.27 3.88 -5.71
CA LEU A 52 -13.04 2.78 -5.13
C LEU A 52 -13.64 3.14 -3.76
N THR A 53 -14.92 2.86 -3.57
CA THR A 53 -15.67 3.15 -2.33
C THR A 53 -15.07 2.47 -1.09
N ASN A 54 -14.51 1.26 -1.25
CA ASN A 54 -13.92 0.48 -0.17
C ASN A 54 -12.41 0.74 0.02
N SER A 55 -11.86 1.75 -0.63
CA SER A 55 -10.46 2.12 -0.49
C SER A 55 -10.16 2.71 0.89
N LEU A 56 -8.89 2.61 1.29
CA LEU A 56 -8.33 3.26 2.46
C LEU A 56 -8.58 4.77 2.41
N VAL A 57 -8.44 5.40 1.24
CA VAL A 57 -8.69 6.84 1.04
C VAL A 57 -10.13 7.18 1.41
N LYS A 58 -11.11 6.47 0.85
CA LYS A 58 -12.53 6.74 1.10
C LYS A 58 -12.95 6.44 2.52
N LYS A 59 -12.41 5.37 3.12
CA LYS A 59 -12.62 5.06 4.54
C LYS A 59 -12.05 6.14 5.45
N LEU A 60 -10.85 6.66 5.15
CA LEU A 60 -10.26 7.78 5.89
C LEU A 60 -11.09 9.06 5.75
N GLU A 61 -11.53 9.41 4.55
CA GLU A 61 -12.44 10.56 4.31
C GLU A 61 -13.77 10.40 5.06
N TYR A 62 -14.32 9.18 5.08
CA TYR A 62 -15.55 8.89 5.82
C TYR A 62 -15.34 9.05 7.33
N ILE A 63 -14.29 8.43 7.88
CA ILE A 63 -13.98 8.52 9.32
C ILE A 63 -13.63 9.94 9.72
N SER A 64 -12.93 10.72 8.89
CA SER A 64 -12.61 12.11 9.20
C SER A 64 -13.88 12.96 9.32
N ASN A 65 -14.82 12.80 8.39
CA ASN A 65 -16.03 13.62 8.31
C ASN A 65 -17.11 13.17 9.30
N PHE A 66 -17.42 11.87 9.35
CA PHE A 66 -18.53 11.33 10.13
C PHE A 66 -18.10 10.75 11.48
N GLY A 67 -16.83 10.36 11.61
CA GLY A 67 -16.29 9.74 12.82
C GLY A 67 -16.38 8.22 12.80
N GLY A 68 -16.22 7.63 13.99
CA GLY A 68 -16.24 6.19 14.19
C GLY A 68 -14.87 5.53 14.07
N SER A 69 -14.90 4.21 13.92
CA SER A 69 -13.71 3.40 13.69
C SER A 69 -13.98 2.32 12.66
N ASP A 70 -13.01 2.06 11.81
CA ASP A 70 -13.06 0.99 10.82
C ASP A 70 -11.74 0.21 10.80
N SER A 71 -11.79 -1.01 10.28
CA SER A 71 -10.62 -1.84 10.04
C SER A 71 -10.51 -2.17 8.56
N ILE A 72 -9.27 -2.22 8.08
CA ILE A 72 -8.98 -2.56 6.69
C ILE A 72 -8.05 -3.76 6.70
N ASN A 73 -8.48 -4.82 6.01
CA ASN A 73 -7.70 -6.01 5.78
C ASN A 73 -7.20 -5.99 4.33
N ILE A 74 -5.88 -5.92 4.15
CA ILE A 74 -5.29 -5.94 2.81
C ILE A 74 -5.12 -7.38 2.27
N GLY A 75 -5.10 -8.35 3.19
CA GLY A 75 -5.03 -9.78 2.88
C GLY A 75 -3.84 -10.18 2.00
N VAL A 76 -2.75 -9.42 2.10
CA VAL A 76 -1.45 -9.64 1.46
C VAL A 76 -0.40 -9.49 2.57
N ASP A 77 0.63 -10.34 2.53
CA ASP A 77 1.73 -10.28 3.48
C ASP A 77 2.63 -9.09 3.14
N GLY A 78 2.89 -8.25 4.13
CA GLY A 78 3.67 -7.03 3.97
C GLY A 78 3.86 -6.32 5.30
N VAL A 79 4.37 -5.09 5.23
CA VAL A 79 4.69 -4.26 6.38
C VAL A 79 3.92 -2.96 6.28
N TRP A 80 3.06 -2.72 7.27
CA TRP A 80 2.53 -1.38 7.53
C TRP A 80 3.57 -0.55 8.24
N GLU A 81 3.72 0.70 7.83
CA GLU A 81 4.49 1.72 8.50
C GLU A 81 3.63 2.98 8.59
N VAL A 82 3.31 3.41 9.80
CA VAL A 82 2.55 4.64 10.03
C VAL A 82 3.47 5.65 10.67
N ARG A 83 3.52 6.82 10.06
CA ARG A 83 4.35 7.96 10.47
C ARG A 83 3.46 9.03 11.03
N SER A 84 3.63 9.32 12.32
CA SER A 84 2.83 10.33 13.01
C SER A 84 3.11 11.73 12.46
N TYR A 85 2.15 12.65 12.60
CA TYR A 85 2.36 14.07 12.32
C TYR A 85 3.45 14.71 13.20
N THR A 86 3.79 14.08 14.34
CA THR A 86 4.83 14.53 15.26
C THR A 86 6.24 14.10 14.83
N GLU A 87 6.36 13.27 13.78
CA GLU A 87 7.67 12.86 13.26
C GLU A 87 8.37 14.01 12.52
N ASN A 88 9.67 14.18 12.77
CA ASN A 88 10.52 15.17 12.09
C ASN A 88 11.08 14.60 10.77
N SER A 89 10.21 14.29 9.83
CA SER A 89 10.56 13.77 8.50
C SER A 89 9.69 14.42 7.43
N PRO A 90 10.20 14.63 6.19
CA PRO A 90 9.36 15.06 5.07
C PRO A 90 8.26 14.05 4.72
N TYR A 91 8.34 12.82 5.26
CA TYR A 91 7.35 11.76 5.10
C TYR A 91 6.40 11.62 6.29
N ASN A 92 6.41 12.60 7.20
CA ASN A 92 5.49 12.60 8.34
C ASN A 92 4.02 12.61 7.88
N ASN A 93 3.14 12.31 8.83
CA ASN A 93 1.69 12.33 8.59
C ASN A 93 1.27 11.39 7.43
N SER A 94 1.78 10.15 7.43
CA SER A 94 1.57 9.21 6.34
C SER A 94 1.34 7.77 6.81
N ILE A 95 0.67 7.00 5.95
CA ILE A 95 0.42 5.56 6.12
C ILE A 95 1.05 4.87 4.93
N SER A 96 1.99 3.98 5.17
CA SER A 96 2.66 3.21 4.13
C SER A 96 2.40 1.72 4.29
N PHE A 97 2.25 1.02 3.17
CA PHE A 97 2.25 -0.44 3.10
C PHE A 97 3.29 -0.89 2.08
N SER A 98 4.23 -1.72 2.53
CA SER A 98 5.30 -2.27 1.69
C SER A 98 5.18 -3.77 1.58
N PHE A 99 5.34 -4.32 0.38
CA PHE A 99 5.33 -5.75 0.13
C PHE A 99 6.25 -6.11 -1.02
N PHE A 100 6.72 -7.36 -1.03
CA PHE A 100 7.54 -7.89 -2.09
C PHE A 100 6.68 -8.49 -3.19
N SER A 101 7.04 -8.23 -4.45
CA SER A 101 6.38 -8.81 -5.63
C SER A 101 7.40 -9.06 -6.74
N LYS A 102 7.30 -10.18 -7.47
CA LYS A 102 8.14 -10.43 -8.65
C LYS A 102 7.67 -9.66 -9.87
N VAL A 103 6.48 -9.06 -9.82
CA VAL A 103 5.92 -8.24 -10.89
C VAL A 103 5.65 -6.83 -10.39
N THR A 104 5.94 -5.84 -11.21
CA THR A 104 5.64 -4.44 -10.91
C THR A 104 5.28 -3.71 -12.19
N ASN A 105 4.44 -2.68 -12.06
CA ASN A 105 4.22 -1.70 -13.10
C ASN A 105 5.09 -0.45 -12.90
N ILE A 106 5.86 -0.39 -11.81
CA ILE A 106 6.65 0.77 -11.39
C ILE A 106 8.06 0.33 -10.99
N ARG A 107 9.06 0.97 -11.60
CA ARG A 107 10.49 0.80 -11.30
C ARG A 107 11.11 2.16 -11.03
N SER A 108 10.85 2.69 -9.84
CA SER A 108 11.34 4.00 -9.41
C SER A 108 11.53 4.00 -7.89
N ASN A 109 12.71 4.44 -7.46
CA ASN A 109 12.99 4.70 -6.05
C ASN A 109 12.34 6.01 -5.56
N GLN A 110 11.84 6.84 -6.47
CA GLN A 110 11.12 8.05 -6.15
C GLN A 110 9.61 7.78 -6.13
N TYR A 111 8.91 8.42 -5.19
CA TYR A 111 7.45 8.34 -5.09
C TYR A 111 6.79 9.02 -6.28
N ILE A 112 5.89 8.28 -6.92
CA ILE A 112 5.04 8.74 -8.02
C ILE A 112 3.63 8.90 -7.48
N SER A 113 2.98 10.03 -7.75
CA SER A 113 1.59 10.25 -7.34
C SER A 113 0.64 9.40 -8.17
N LEU A 114 -0.23 8.66 -7.49
CA LEU A 114 -1.42 8.04 -8.08
C LEU A 114 -2.62 8.99 -8.07
N THR A 115 -2.54 10.10 -7.33
CA THR A 115 -3.54 11.16 -7.37
C THR A 115 -3.22 12.14 -8.51
N PRO A 116 -4.13 12.35 -9.48
CA PRO A 116 -3.89 13.19 -10.65
C PRO A 116 -3.49 14.63 -10.28
N GLY A 117 -2.42 15.14 -10.88
CA GLY A 117 -1.98 16.52 -10.71
C GLY A 117 -1.31 16.84 -9.36
N GLU A 118 -1.01 15.84 -8.55
CA GLU A 118 -0.35 16.00 -7.24
C GLU A 118 1.11 15.51 -7.26
N LYS A 119 1.91 16.02 -6.32
CA LYS A 119 3.30 15.60 -6.10
C LYS A 119 3.42 14.75 -4.83
N CYS A 120 4.55 14.05 -4.70
CA CYS A 120 4.90 13.22 -3.54
C CYS A 120 6.28 13.62 -3.00
N PRO A 121 6.42 14.06 -1.73
CA PRO A 121 5.35 14.34 -0.77
C PRO A 121 4.45 15.51 -1.24
N PRO A 122 3.17 15.55 -0.82
CA PRO A 122 2.23 16.57 -1.28
C PRO A 122 2.47 17.94 -0.64
N GLU A 123 2.24 18.98 -1.43
CA GLU A 123 2.17 20.36 -0.95
C GLU A 123 0.78 20.66 -0.36
N VAL A 124 0.63 21.83 0.27
CA VAL A 124 -0.66 22.32 0.80
C VAL A 124 -1.68 22.41 -0.35
N GLY A 125 -2.88 21.86 -0.12
CA GLY A 125 -3.97 21.88 -1.09
C GLY A 125 -4.95 23.04 -0.86
N LEU A 126 -5.72 23.41 -1.88
CA LEU A 126 -6.79 24.40 -1.75
C LEU A 126 -8.01 23.76 -1.06
N ALA A 127 -8.46 24.33 0.05
CA ALA A 127 -9.63 23.84 0.78
C ALA A 127 -10.90 23.89 -0.07
N GLY A 128 -11.61 22.76 -0.17
CA GLY A 128 -12.85 22.61 -0.95
C GLY A 128 -12.64 22.20 -2.42
N ALA A 129 -11.43 22.31 -2.97
CA ALA A 129 -11.11 21.89 -4.33
C ALA A 129 -10.28 20.60 -4.39
N LYS A 130 -9.43 20.38 -3.37
CA LYS A 130 -8.46 19.29 -3.32
C LYS A 130 -8.77 18.31 -2.18
N SER A 131 -8.55 17.00 -2.41
CA SER A 131 -8.71 15.96 -1.36
C SER A 131 -7.61 16.09 -0.30
N PRO A 132 -7.89 15.86 1.00
CA PRO A 132 -6.89 15.89 2.08
C PRO A 132 -5.90 14.72 2.03
N PHE A 133 -6.16 13.68 1.23
CA PHE A 133 -5.28 12.53 1.11
C PHE A 133 -4.68 12.43 -0.29
N VAL A 134 -3.37 12.19 -0.35
CA VAL A 134 -2.64 11.98 -1.61
C VAL A 134 -1.98 10.62 -1.57
N VAL A 135 -2.22 9.82 -2.60
CA VAL A 135 -1.69 8.46 -2.70
C VAL A 135 -0.48 8.47 -3.61
N CYS A 136 0.59 7.86 -3.13
CA CYS A 136 1.87 7.75 -3.79
C CYS A 136 2.30 6.29 -3.84
N ILE A 137 3.14 5.97 -4.81
CA ILE A 137 3.74 4.65 -4.97
C ILE A 137 5.21 4.76 -5.32
N SER A 138 6.02 3.88 -4.76
CA SER A 138 7.42 3.66 -5.16
C SER A 138 7.67 2.16 -5.35
N GLY A 139 8.64 1.83 -6.19
CA GLY A 139 9.02 0.45 -6.48
C GLY A 139 10.54 0.34 -6.62
N SER A 140 11.19 -0.19 -5.61
CA SER A 140 12.63 -0.43 -5.61
C SER A 140 12.95 -1.87 -5.98
N GLN A 141 13.95 -2.08 -6.83
CA GLN A 141 14.35 -3.43 -7.22
C GLN A 141 15.13 -4.08 -6.07
N VAL A 142 14.73 -5.28 -5.67
CA VAL A 142 15.38 -6.06 -4.60
C VAL A 142 15.51 -7.50 -5.08
N ALA A 143 16.74 -7.98 -5.22
CA ALA A 143 17.06 -9.32 -5.74
C ALA A 143 16.35 -9.62 -7.09
N ASP A 144 15.50 -10.66 -7.13
CA ASP A 144 14.75 -11.11 -8.31
C ASP A 144 13.37 -10.45 -8.46
N GLY A 145 13.03 -9.48 -7.59
CA GLY A 145 11.74 -8.80 -7.62
C GLY A 145 11.82 -7.33 -7.22
N PHE A 146 10.71 -6.84 -6.69
CA PHE A 146 10.51 -5.44 -6.33
C PHE A 146 9.90 -5.34 -4.94
N ASN A 147 10.42 -4.41 -4.14
CA ASN A 147 9.75 -3.94 -2.94
C ASN A 147 8.88 -2.73 -3.32
N ILE A 148 7.57 -2.95 -3.32
CA ILE A 148 6.56 -1.98 -3.73
C ILE A 148 5.99 -1.36 -2.47
N THR A 149 6.02 -0.04 -2.40
CA THR A 149 5.49 0.73 -1.27
C THR A 149 4.40 1.65 -1.76
N TYR A 150 3.19 1.47 -1.23
CA TYR A 150 2.10 2.43 -1.33
C TYR A 150 2.13 3.33 -0.11
N THR A 151 2.10 4.64 -0.30
CA THR A 151 2.09 5.62 0.79
C THR A 151 0.93 6.59 0.59
N LEU A 152 0.10 6.73 1.61
CA LEU A 152 -0.97 7.70 1.67
C LEU A 152 -0.54 8.82 2.61
N PHE A 153 -0.39 10.03 2.07
CA PHE A 153 -0.07 11.24 2.82
C PHE A 153 -1.34 11.98 3.19
N ALA A 154 -1.46 12.40 4.44
CA ALA A 154 -2.41 13.41 4.84
C ALA A 154 -1.77 14.80 4.66
N ARG A 155 -2.37 15.63 3.80
CA ARG A 155 -1.91 17.00 3.58
C ARG A 155 -2.80 18.02 4.26
N ASN A 156 -2.26 19.21 4.43
CA ASN A 156 -3.02 20.36 4.90
C ASN A 156 -3.79 20.97 3.73
N LEU A 157 -5.00 21.42 4.01
CA LEU A 157 -5.82 22.19 3.09
C LEU A 157 -6.02 23.60 3.62
N ASP A 158 -5.87 24.57 2.74
CA ASP A 158 -5.87 25.99 3.11
C ASP A 158 -6.67 26.79 2.07
N SER A 159 -7.48 27.75 2.51
CA SER A 159 -8.04 28.83 1.71
C SER A 159 -8.12 30.13 2.52
N GLU A 160 -8.60 31.23 1.91
CA GLU A 160 -8.72 32.53 2.58
C GLU A 160 -9.58 32.50 3.85
N HIS A 161 -10.65 31.69 3.87
CA HIS A 161 -11.63 31.67 4.97
C HIS A 161 -11.56 30.42 5.84
N GLN A 162 -10.93 29.34 5.38
CA GLN A 162 -10.90 28.06 6.09
C GLN A 162 -9.59 27.30 5.89
N ALA A 163 -9.15 26.56 6.91
CA ALA A 163 -8.11 25.55 6.78
C ALA A 163 -8.54 24.24 7.43
N PHE A 164 -8.12 23.13 6.83
CA PHE A 164 -8.33 21.78 7.32
C PHE A 164 -6.97 21.10 7.50
N TYR A 165 -6.70 20.64 8.72
CA TYR A 165 -5.49 19.90 9.06
C TYR A 165 -5.89 18.48 9.46
N THR A 166 -5.48 17.49 8.68
CA THR A 166 -5.63 16.08 9.06
C THR A 166 -4.34 15.63 9.72
N ARG A 167 -4.41 15.15 10.97
CA ARG A 167 -3.26 14.70 11.76
C ARG A 167 -3.37 13.21 12.04
N ILE A 168 -2.36 12.45 11.63
CA ILE A 168 -2.24 11.02 11.90
C ILE A 168 -1.44 10.82 13.19
N LEU A 169 -2.06 10.17 14.17
CA LEU A 169 -1.47 9.86 15.46
C LEU A 169 -1.35 8.34 15.66
N THR A 170 -0.24 7.95 16.24
CA THR A 170 0.15 6.57 16.59
C THR A 170 0.75 6.55 17.99
N SER A 171 1.05 5.37 18.53
CA SER A 171 1.60 5.25 19.88
C SER A 171 3.08 5.69 19.97
N ALA A 172 3.78 5.67 18.84
CA ALA A 172 5.15 6.13 18.67
C ALA A 172 5.26 7.00 17.40
N PRO A 173 6.31 7.84 17.23
CA PRO A 173 6.48 8.66 16.01
C PRO A 173 6.44 7.84 14.72
N ILE A 174 6.93 6.60 14.76
CA ILE A 174 6.83 5.61 13.69
C ILE A 174 6.35 4.31 14.32
N GLU A 175 5.28 3.74 13.77
CA GLU A 175 4.72 2.45 14.18
C GLU A 175 4.79 1.48 12.99
N ARG A 176 5.26 0.26 13.22
CA ARG A 176 5.40 -0.77 12.17
C ARG A 176 4.71 -2.04 12.59
N SER A 177 4.08 -2.70 11.64
CA SER A 177 3.41 -3.98 11.87
C SER A 177 3.42 -4.85 10.63
N THR A 178 3.50 -6.16 10.84
CA THR A 178 3.35 -7.18 9.79
C THR A 178 1.93 -7.74 9.75
N LEU A 179 1.01 -7.19 10.55
CA LEU A 179 -0.39 -7.62 10.53
C LEU A 179 -1.04 -7.24 9.19
N LYS A 180 -1.99 -8.06 8.75
CA LYS A 180 -2.75 -7.79 7.51
C LYS A 180 -3.81 -6.71 7.66
N ASN A 181 -4.03 -6.27 8.90
CA ASN A 181 -5.11 -5.38 9.28
C ASN A 181 -4.55 -4.12 9.91
N ILE A 182 -5.16 -2.98 9.59
CA ILE A 182 -4.98 -1.74 10.36
C ILE A 182 -6.33 -1.28 10.86
N ARG A 183 -6.35 -0.68 12.05
CA ARG A 183 -7.54 -0.05 12.62
C ARG A 183 -7.36 1.46 12.59
N ILE A 184 -8.39 2.14 12.11
CA ILE A 184 -8.44 3.59 11.97
C ILE A 184 -9.61 4.09 12.81
N SER A 185 -9.40 5.17 13.54
CA SER A 185 -10.44 5.80 14.36
C SER A 185 -10.27 7.31 14.41
N ARG A 186 -11.37 8.05 14.46
CA ARG A 186 -11.31 9.50 14.73
C ARG A 186 -11.18 9.72 16.23
N GLU A 187 -10.14 10.44 16.63
CA GLU A 187 -9.87 10.74 18.05
C GLU A 187 -10.49 12.07 18.47
N ASN A 188 -10.17 13.16 17.76
CA ASN A 188 -10.69 14.47 18.08
C ASN A 188 -10.92 15.33 16.82
N VAL A 189 -11.84 16.30 16.93
CA VAL A 189 -12.08 17.37 15.94
C VAL A 189 -12.09 18.69 16.67
N ASP A 190 -11.01 19.47 16.51
CA ASP A 190 -10.91 20.80 17.09
C ASP A 190 -11.24 21.84 16.02
N THR A 191 -12.13 22.78 16.35
CA THR A 191 -12.43 23.92 15.47
C THR A 191 -12.21 25.21 16.25
N TYR A 192 -11.38 26.10 15.70
CA TYR A 192 -11.13 27.42 16.29
C TYR A 192 -10.96 28.47 15.19
N GLN A 193 -10.95 29.74 15.62
CA GLN A 193 -10.75 30.88 14.74
C GLN A 193 -9.36 31.46 15.02
N GLU A 194 -8.56 31.65 13.98
CA GLU A 194 -7.24 32.27 14.07
C GLU A 194 -7.06 33.21 12.88
N GLY A 195 -6.69 34.47 13.13
CA GLY A 195 -6.49 35.45 12.05
C GLY A 195 -7.72 35.69 11.16
N GLY A 196 -8.94 35.54 11.68
CA GLY A 196 -10.19 35.67 10.91
C GLY A 196 -10.54 34.46 10.05
N LYS A 197 -9.80 33.36 10.20
CA LYS A 197 -9.94 32.12 9.44
C LYS A 197 -10.42 30.98 10.33
N ARG A 198 -11.37 30.18 9.82
CA ARG A 198 -11.85 28.98 10.50
C ARG A 198 -10.87 27.83 10.31
N ILE A 199 -10.22 27.40 11.38
CA ILE A 199 -9.31 26.27 11.36
C ILE A 199 -10.01 25.05 11.93
N THR A 200 -9.99 23.95 11.19
CA THR A 200 -10.49 22.63 11.62
C THR A 200 -9.34 21.64 11.63
N VAL A 201 -9.06 21.04 12.79
CA VAL A 201 -8.03 20.01 12.95
C VAL A 201 -8.73 18.68 13.24
N ILE A 202 -8.52 17.69 12.38
CA ILE A 202 -9.05 16.34 12.53
C ILE A 202 -7.90 15.43 12.90
N THR A 203 -7.97 14.81 14.08
CA THR A 203 -6.97 13.84 14.54
C THR A 203 -7.49 12.42 14.33
N LEU A 204 -6.73 11.64 13.56
CA LEU A 204 -6.99 10.24 13.29
C LEU A 204 -5.97 9.39 14.04
N ARG A 205 -6.45 8.43 14.83
CA ARG A 205 -5.63 7.44 15.49
C ARG A 205 -5.58 6.17 14.66
N ILE A 206 -4.37 5.72 14.37
CA ILE A 206 -4.11 4.50 13.63
C ILE A 206 -3.39 3.53 14.55
N VAL A 207 -3.86 2.28 14.54
CA VAL A 207 -3.25 1.16 15.26
C VAL A 207 -2.97 0.08 14.24
N VAL A 208 -1.72 -0.38 14.19
CA VAL A 208 -1.25 -1.37 13.22
C VAL A 208 -0.86 -2.68 13.88
#